data_AF-A0A7W4VZ82-F1
#
_entry.id   AF-A0A7W4VZ82-F1
#
_cell.length_a   1.000
_cell.length_b   1.000
_cell.length_c   1.000
_cell.angle_alpha   90.00
_cell.angle_beta   90.00
_cell.angle_gamma   90.00
#
_symmetry.space_group_name_H-M   'P 1'
#
loop_
_entity.id
_entity.type
_entity.pdbx_description
1 polymer ?
#
loop_
_entity_poly.entity_id
_entity_poly.type
_entity_poly.pdbx_seq_one_letter_code
_entity_poly.pdbx_strand_id
1 'polypeptide(L)'
;MAKEPKPVDPDKMSRRAQFVETYRMAKKSDPRLGLWVLGSFLLGAAVGFTVFWLLLPTDGVLGIIITAVGAVLLGTLLAMIVFGRRAQRAAYAQMEGQPGAAAAALRMLRGRSWKTDPVIGFTKQQDVVHRVVGPPGIVLVGEGNPNRLRQLMLSERRKHERVAADVPIHEVICGNGEGEVPLPKLARHVQKLGRKVKPAEMTDVLYRIRALDANRSNIPLPKGPVPTNMKGMRSQMRGR
;
A
#
# COMPACT_ATOMS: atom_id res chain seq x y z
N MET A 1 -6.55 11.62 -31.14
CA MET A 1 -6.35 11.76 -29.67
C MET A 1 -6.68 10.43 -29.02
N ALA A 2 -5.70 9.76 -28.42
CA ALA A 2 -5.92 8.46 -27.79
C ALA A 2 -6.82 8.64 -26.57
N LYS A 3 -7.92 7.89 -26.54
CA LYS A 3 -8.87 7.79 -25.44
C LYS A 3 -8.08 7.38 -24.19
N GLU A 4 -8.03 8.21 -23.16
CA GLU A 4 -7.43 7.84 -21.88
C GLU A 4 -8.08 6.52 -21.42
N PRO A 5 -7.29 5.46 -21.16
CA PRO A 5 -7.85 4.19 -20.79
C PRO A 5 -8.57 4.35 -19.45
N LYS A 6 -9.87 4.06 -19.43
CA LYS A 6 -10.65 3.97 -18.18
C LYS A 6 -9.88 3.09 -17.19
N PRO A 7 -9.80 3.46 -15.90
CA PRO A 7 -9.17 2.61 -14.90
C PRO A 7 -9.91 1.28 -14.88
N VAL A 8 -9.24 0.23 -15.37
CA VAL A 8 -9.80 -1.11 -15.45
C VAL A 8 -9.69 -1.71 -14.05
N ASP A 9 -10.83 -2.14 -13.51
CA ASP A 9 -10.92 -2.78 -12.22
C ASP A 9 -10.10 -4.09 -12.24
N PRO A 10 -9.02 -4.21 -11.45
CA PRO A 10 -8.12 -5.36 -11.53
C PRO A 10 -8.85 -6.68 -11.25
N ASP A 11 -9.93 -6.66 -10.47
CA ASP A 11 -10.74 -7.84 -10.13
C ASP A 11 -11.52 -8.40 -11.32
N LYS A 12 -11.72 -7.61 -12.39
CA LYS A 12 -12.42 -8.04 -13.62
C LYS A 12 -11.46 -8.52 -14.71
N MET A 13 -10.16 -8.41 -14.49
CA MET A 13 -9.14 -8.79 -15.47
C MET A 13 -8.77 -10.28 -15.34
N SER A 14 -8.46 -10.92 -16.47
CA SER A 14 -7.88 -12.26 -16.44
C SER A 14 -6.52 -12.23 -15.75
N ARG A 15 -6.15 -13.30 -15.01
CA ARG A 15 -4.87 -13.37 -14.29
C ARG A 15 -3.67 -13.05 -15.19
N ARG A 16 -3.69 -13.54 -16.45
CA ARG A 16 -2.66 -13.23 -17.45
C ARG A 16 -2.60 -11.72 -17.77
N ALA A 17 -3.76 -11.09 -17.96
CA ALA A 17 -3.82 -9.65 -18.20
C ALA A 17 -3.35 -8.83 -16.99
N GLN A 18 -3.66 -9.25 -15.77
CA GLN A 18 -3.16 -8.61 -14.54
C GLN A 18 -1.63 -8.66 -14.46
N PHE A 19 -1.02 -9.81 -14.80
CA PHE A 19 0.44 -9.95 -14.84
C PHE A 19 1.07 -9.04 -15.89
N VAL A 20 0.53 -9.02 -17.11
CA VAL A 20 1.03 -8.17 -18.20
C VAL A 20 0.92 -6.70 -17.83
N GLU A 21 -0.20 -6.28 -17.24
CA GLU A 21 -0.40 -4.89 -16.85
C GLU A 21 0.52 -4.49 -15.69
N THR A 22 0.67 -5.35 -14.69
CA THR A 22 1.63 -5.13 -13.60
C THR A 22 3.05 -4.99 -14.14
N TYR A 23 3.46 -5.85 -15.09
CA TYR A 23 4.78 -5.75 -15.73
C TYR A 23 4.94 -4.46 -16.52
N ARG A 24 3.94 -4.06 -17.33
CA ARG A 24 3.96 -2.81 -18.09
C ARG A 24 4.06 -1.59 -17.16
N MET A 25 3.27 -1.57 -16.09
CA MET A 25 3.28 -0.50 -15.09
C MET A 25 4.61 -0.44 -14.35
N ALA A 26 5.16 -1.58 -13.93
CA ALA A 26 6.44 -1.64 -13.25
C ALA A 26 7.61 -1.23 -14.17
N LYS A 27 7.57 -1.63 -15.45
CA LYS A 27 8.62 -1.27 -16.44
C LYS A 27 8.69 0.23 -16.73
N LYS A 28 7.57 0.96 -16.60
CA LYS A 28 7.56 2.44 -16.75
C LYS A 28 8.42 3.13 -15.70
N SER A 29 8.45 2.62 -14.47
CA SER A 29 9.27 3.18 -13.38
C SER A 29 10.63 2.51 -13.24
N ASP A 30 10.75 1.21 -13.59
CA ASP A 30 12.02 0.46 -13.59
C ASP A 30 12.28 -0.14 -14.98
N PRO A 31 12.99 0.58 -15.87
CA PRO A 31 13.25 0.10 -17.22
C PRO A 31 14.17 -1.14 -17.25
N ARG A 32 14.94 -1.38 -16.18
CA ARG A 32 15.84 -2.55 -16.04
C ARG A 32 15.13 -3.75 -15.45
N LEU A 33 13.82 -3.68 -15.19
CA LEU A 33 13.04 -4.78 -14.60
C LEU A 33 13.24 -6.11 -15.33
N GLY A 34 13.18 -6.10 -16.67
CA GLY A 34 13.37 -7.31 -17.47
C GLY A 34 14.75 -7.97 -17.26
N LEU A 35 15.81 -7.15 -17.16
CA LEU A 35 17.17 -7.65 -16.90
C LEU A 35 17.28 -8.23 -15.49
N TRP A 36 16.67 -7.59 -14.49
CA TRP A 36 16.66 -8.10 -13.12
C TRP A 36 15.90 -9.42 -12.99
N VAL A 37 14.76 -9.55 -13.66
CA VAL A 37 13.94 -10.78 -13.65
C VAL A 37 14.64 -11.91 -14.40
N LEU A 38 15.24 -11.63 -15.55
CA LEU A 38 16.01 -12.63 -16.29
C LEU A 38 17.27 -13.05 -15.51
N GLY A 39 18.01 -12.09 -14.97
CA GLY A 39 19.20 -12.36 -14.17
C GLY A 39 18.88 -13.17 -12.90
N SER A 40 17.77 -12.88 -12.23
CA SER A 40 17.35 -13.67 -11.06
C SER A 40 16.81 -15.05 -11.44
N PHE A 41 16.17 -15.21 -12.59
CA PHE A 41 15.82 -16.53 -13.12
C PHE A 41 17.07 -17.38 -13.35
N LEU A 42 18.05 -16.84 -14.10
CA LEU A 42 19.29 -17.55 -14.42
C LEU A 42 20.08 -17.89 -13.16
N LEU A 43 20.18 -16.95 -12.22
CA LEU A 43 20.85 -17.18 -10.93
C LEU A 43 20.14 -18.27 -10.12
N GLY A 44 18.81 -18.21 -10.01
CA GLY A 44 18.04 -19.20 -9.26
C GLY A 44 18.09 -20.59 -9.92
N ALA A 45 18.10 -20.64 -11.25
CA ALA A 45 18.25 -21.88 -12.01
C ALA A 45 19.65 -22.47 -11.85
N ALA A 46 20.71 -21.66 -11.93
CA ALA A 46 22.07 -22.13 -11.70
C ALA A 46 22.26 -22.66 -10.27
N VAL A 47 21.77 -21.93 -9.25
CA VAL A 47 21.82 -22.38 -7.86
C VAL A 47 21.01 -23.67 -7.69
N GLY A 48 19.79 -23.72 -8.21
CA GLY A 48 18.96 -24.91 -8.13
C GLY A 48 19.60 -26.11 -8.79
N PHE A 49 20.13 -25.93 -10.00
CA PHE A 49 20.88 -26.97 -10.70
C PHE A 49 22.04 -27.50 -9.86
N THR A 50 22.87 -26.60 -9.31
CA THR A 50 24.04 -26.97 -8.50
C THR A 50 23.62 -27.75 -7.23
N VAL A 51 22.57 -27.30 -6.56
CA VAL A 51 22.04 -27.93 -5.33
C VAL A 51 21.46 -29.31 -5.63
N PHE A 52 20.60 -29.43 -6.65
CA PHE A 52 19.97 -30.70 -7.00
C PHE A 52 20.97 -31.69 -7.57
N TRP A 53 21.96 -31.21 -8.34
CA TRP A 53 23.03 -32.05 -8.88
C TRP A 53 23.92 -32.65 -7.79
N LEU A 54 24.23 -31.90 -6.74
CA LEU A 54 25.13 -32.33 -5.67
C LEU A 54 24.43 -33.15 -4.58
N LEU A 55 23.13 -32.92 -4.35
CA LEU A 55 22.38 -33.58 -3.26
C LEU A 55 21.57 -34.79 -3.69
N LEU A 56 21.24 -34.94 -4.99
CA LEU A 56 20.50 -36.09 -5.49
C LEU A 56 21.42 -37.03 -6.25
N PRO A 57 21.26 -38.37 -6.12
CA PRO A 57 21.89 -39.32 -7.03
C PRO A 57 21.39 -39.04 -8.46
N THR A 58 22.26 -38.55 -9.32
CA THR A 58 21.93 -38.15 -10.69
C THR A 58 22.15 -39.25 -11.72
N ASP A 59 22.47 -40.47 -11.26
CA ASP A 59 22.93 -41.61 -12.07
C ASP A 59 21.86 -42.23 -12.99
N GLY A 60 20.72 -41.55 -13.20
CA GLY A 60 19.66 -42.00 -14.10
C GLY A 60 18.88 -40.84 -14.73
N VAL A 61 18.13 -41.16 -15.80
CA VAL A 61 17.28 -40.20 -16.53
C VAL A 61 16.33 -39.43 -15.59
N LEU A 62 15.81 -40.11 -14.56
CA LEU A 62 14.98 -39.47 -13.54
C LEU A 62 15.74 -38.41 -12.72
N GLY A 63 17.00 -38.65 -12.36
CA GLY A 63 17.83 -37.69 -11.63
C GLY A 63 18.12 -36.42 -12.44
N ILE A 64 18.37 -36.58 -13.75
CA ILE A 64 18.54 -35.47 -14.69
C ILE A 64 17.24 -34.65 -14.81
N ILE A 65 16.09 -35.33 -14.97
CA ILE A 65 14.78 -34.67 -15.06
C ILE A 65 14.47 -33.89 -13.77
N ILE A 66 14.65 -34.51 -12.60
CA ILE A 66 14.39 -33.86 -11.31
C ILE A 66 15.30 -32.64 -11.13
N THR A 67 16.58 -32.75 -11.49
CA THR A 67 17.54 -31.65 -11.40
C THR A 67 17.15 -30.50 -12.34
N ALA A 68 16.80 -30.80 -13.60
CA ALA A 68 16.38 -29.80 -14.57
C ALA A 68 15.07 -29.10 -14.15
N VAL A 69 14.05 -29.86 -13.72
CA VAL A 69 12.78 -29.31 -13.24
C VAL A 69 13.00 -28.49 -11.97
N GLY A 70 13.77 -29.00 -11.01
CA GLY A 70 14.11 -28.31 -9.76
C GLY A 70 14.85 -27.00 -10.00
N ALA A 71 15.80 -26.98 -10.93
CA ALA A 71 16.49 -25.76 -11.36
C ALA A 71 15.50 -24.72 -11.93
N VAL A 72 14.63 -25.13 -12.86
CA VAL A 72 13.63 -24.23 -13.44
C VAL A 72 12.64 -23.71 -12.39
N LEU A 73 12.20 -24.55 -11.46
CA LEU A 73 11.31 -24.16 -10.37
C LEU A 73 11.96 -23.13 -9.42
N LEU A 74 13.22 -23.35 -9.03
CA LEU A 74 13.95 -22.37 -8.22
C LEU A 74 14.23 -21.07 -8.97
N GLY A 75 14.58 -21.15 -10.25
CA GLY A 75 14.73 -19.99 -11.13
C GLY A 75 13.44 -19.17 -11.21
N THR A 76 12.31 -19.81 -11.51
CA THR A 76 11.00 -19.14 -11.60
C THR A 76 10.56 -18.55 -10.26
N LEU A 77 10.78 -19.25 -9.14
CA LEU A 77 10.48 -18.73 -7.80
C LEU A 77 11.29 -17.46 -7.51
N LEU A 78 12.60 -17.47 -7.77
CA LEU A 78 13.46 -16.32 -7.52
C LEU A 78 13.09 -15.13 -8.44
N ALA A 79 12.78 -15.42 -9.70
CA ALA A 79 12.25 -14.45 -10.65
C ALA A 79 10.96 -13.78 -10.17
N MET A 80 10.01 -14.57 -9.67
CA MET A 80 8.76 -14.07 -9.10
C MET A 80 8.98 -13.18 -7.87
N ILE A 81 9.86 -13.58 -6.94
CA ILE A 81 10.16 -12.79 -5.73
C ILE A 81 10.75 -11.43 -6.11
N VAL A 82 11.74 -11.43 -7.03
CA VAL A 82 12.38 -10.19 -7.49
C VAL A 82 11.40 -9.31 -8.25
N PHE A 83 10.62 -9.89 -9.16
CA PHE A 83 9.57 -9.18 -9.89
C PHE A 83 8.57 -8.53 -8.93
N GLY A 84 8.02 -9.29 -7.97
CA GLY A 84 7.04 -8.78 -7.02
C GLY A 84 7.60 -7.64 -6.16
N ARG A 85 8.82 -7.77 -5.64
CA ARG A 85 9.48 -6.71 -4.85
C ARG A 85 9.71 -5.45 -5.66
N ARG A 86 10.11 -5.58 -6.92
CA ARG A 86 10.38 -4.46 -7.83
C ARG A 86 9.08 -3.78 -8.28
N ALA A 87 8.06 -4.56 -8.64
CA ALA A 87 6.74 -4.06 -9.00
C ALA A 87 6.10 -3.29 -7.83
N GLN A 88 6.22 -3.80 -6.59
CA GLN A 88 5.74 -3.10 -5.41
C GLN A 88 6.47 -1.76 -5.19
N ARG A 89 7.80 -1.72 -5.37
CA ARG A 89 8.57 -0.46 -5.28
C ARG A 89 8.15 0.54 -6.36
N ALA A 90 7.98 0.07 -7.59
CA ALA A 90 7.52 0.90 -8.71
C ALA A 90 6.11 1.47 -8.45
N ALA A 91 5.20 0.64 -7.92
CA ALA A 91 3.86 1.09 -7.55
C ALA A 91 3.90 2.19 -6.49
N TYR A 92 4.69 2.03 -5.42
CA TYR A 92 4.82 3.08 -4.41
C TYR A 92 5.45 4.36 -4.95
N ALA A 93 6.49 4.26 -5.79
CA ALA A 93 7.13 5.43 -6.38
C ALA A 93 6.15 6.25 -7.27
N GLN A 94 5.17 5.59 -7.90
CA GLN A 94 4.13 6.27 -8.66
C GLN A 94 3.07 6.95 -7.78
N MET A 95 2.85 6.42 -6.57
CA MET A 95 1.88 6.95 -5.61
C MET A 95 2.48 8.03 -4.71
N GLU A 96 3.80 8.09 -4.61
CA GLU A 96 4.51 9.05 -3.79
C GLU A 96 4.21 10.49 -4.22
N GLY A 97 3.85 11.34 -3.26
CA GLY A 97 3.44 12.72 -3.51
C GLY A 97 1.98 12.92 -3.96
N GLN A 98 1.21 11.84 -4.16
CA GLN A 98 -0.23 11.92 -4.39
C GLN A 98 -0.99 11.95 -3.05
N PRO A 99 -1.98 12.84 -2.87
CA PRO A 99 -2.89 12.76 -1.74
C PRO A 99 -3.65 11.42 -1.74
N GLY A 100 -3.68 10.75 -0.60
CA GLY A 100 -4.26 9.44 -0.33
C GLY A 100 -3.27 8.28 -0.41
N ALA A 101 -1.98 8.53 -0.66
CA ALA A 101 -1.00 7.47 -0.84
C ALA A 101 -0.76 6.68 0.46
N ALA A 102 -0.65 7.38 1.60
CA ALA A 102 -0.46 6.75 2.90
C ALA A 102 -1.62 5.80 3.23
N ALA A 103 -2.88 6.20 2.97
CA ALA A 103 -4.04 5.31 3.14
C ALA A 103 -3.91 3.99 2.36
N ALA A 104 -3.42 4.03 1.12
CA ALA A 104 -3.24 2.83 0.31
C ALA A 104 -2.15 1.91 0.88
N ALA A 105 -1.05 2.47 1.40
CA ALA A 105 -0.03 1.68 2.08
C ALA A 105 -0.56 1.06 3.39
N LEU A 106 -1.39 1.78 4.14
CA LEU A 106 -1.99 1.29 5.39
C LEU A 106 -3.02 0.18 5.16
N ARG A 107 -3.69 0.14 4.00
CA ARG A 107 -4.55 -0.99 3.60
C ARG A 107 -3.80 -2.32 3.49
N MET A 108 -2.47 -2.29 3.39
CA MET A 108 -1.65 -3.50 3.37
C MET A 108 -1.41 -4.10 4.76
N LEU A 109 -1.82 -3.42 5.83
CA LEU A 109 -1.84 -3.99 7.18
C LEU A 109 -2.79 -5.19 7.19
N ARG A 110 -2.24 -6.37 7.47
CA ARG A 110 -2.98 -7.65 7.44
C ARG A 110 -3.52 -7.98 8.83
N GLY A 111 -4.77 -8.44 8.88
CA GLY A 111 -5.37 -9.05 10.07
C GLY A 111 -6.62 -8.33 10.58
N ARG A 112 -7.50 -9.08 11.24
CA ARG A 112 -8.80 -8.60 11.76
C ARG A 112 -8.67 -7.52 12.85
N SER A 113 -7.50 -7.42 13.48
CA SER A 113 -7.22 -6.45 14.54
C SER A 113 -6.85 -5.06 14.04
N TRP A 114 -6.76 -4.84 12.72
CA TRP A 114 -6.43 -3.53 12.15
C TRP A 114 -7.67 -2.90 11.51
N LYS A 115 -7.95 -1.66 11.90
CA LYS A 115 -8.97 -0.82 11.26
C LYS A 115 -8.29 0.43 10.74
N THR A 116 -8.41 0.70 9.45
CA THR A 116 -7.88 1.91 8.82
C THR A 116 -9.06 2.79 8.39
N ASP A 117 -9.05 4.04 8.84
CA ASP A 117 -10.00 5.08 8.45
C ASP A 117 -9.23 6.14 7.65
N PRO A 118 -9.42 6.20 6.32
CA PRO A 118 -8.71 7.15 5.49
C PRO A 118 -9.33 8.55 5.62
N VAL A 119 -8.49 9.59 5.64
CA VAL A 119 -8.89 11.00 5.49
C VAL A 119 -9.87 11.43 6.60
N ILE A 120 -9.43 11.25 7.84
CA ILE A 120 -10.16 11.69 9.03
C ILE A 120 -10.05 13.20 9.27
N GLY A 121 -9.05 13.84 8.65
CA GLY A 121 -8.86 15.29 8.61
C GLY A 121 -8.16 15.69 7.31
N PHE A 122 -8.48 16.87 6.78
CA PHE A 122 -7.86 17.39 5.57
C PHE A 122 -7.78 18.92 5.59
N THR A 123 -6.83 19.48 4.83
CA THR A 123 -6.73 20.92 4.55
C THR A 123 -7.07 21.21 3.08
N LYS A 124 -7.31 22.49 2.75
CA LYS A 124 -7.48 22.93 1.35
C LYS A 124 -6.21 22.71 0.51
N GLN A 125 -5.06 22.62 1.17
CA GLN A 125 -3.73 22.42 0.60
C GLN A 125 -3.38 20.93 0.43
N GLN A 126 -4.39 20.04 0.50
CA GLN A 126 -4.24 18.60 0.33
C GLN A 126 -3.36 17.92 1.39
N ASP A 127 -3.13 18.55 2.55
CA ASP A 127 -2.58 17.85 3.71
C ASP A 127 -3.71 17.00 4.30
N VAL A 128 -3.47 15.73 4.58
CA VAL A 128 -4.49 14.84 5.14
C VAL A 128 -3.95 13.99 6.28
N VAL A 129 -4.85 13.57 7.15
CA VAL A 129 -4.59 12.65 8.25
C VAL A 129 -5.45 11.43 8.07
N HIS A 130 -4.83 10.27 8.15
CA HIS A 130 -5.49 8.97 8.26
C HIS A 130 -5.37 8.45 9.68
N ARG A 131 -6.26 7.55 10.05
CA ARG A 131 -6.20 6.86 11.33
C ARG A 131 -6.09 5.37 11.11
N VAL A 132 -5.27 4.75 11.94
CA VAL A 132 -5.23 3.31 12.11
C VAL A 132 -5.47 2.97 13.56
N VAL A 133 -6.40 2.09 13.83
CA VAL A 133 -6.62 1.50 15.15
C VAL A 133 -6.17 0.05 15.09
N GLY A 134 -5.29 -0.36 16.01
CA GLY A 134 -4.80 -1.73 16.05
C GLY A 134 -3.99 -2.05 17.31
N PRO A 135 -3.19 -3.14 17.29
CA PRO A 135 -2.39 -3.57 18.44
C PRO A 135 -1.56 -2.48 19.15
N PRO A 136 -0.93 -1.50 18.46
CA PRO A 136 -0.20 -0.43 19.15
C PRO A 136 -1.08 0.63 19.83
N GLY A 137 -2.39 0.63 19.59
CA GLY A 137 -3.32 1.69 19.96
C GLY A 137 -3.84 2.44 18.75
N ILE A 138 -3.94 3.76 18.87
CA ILE A 138 -4.36 4.66 17.80
C ILE A 138 -3.10 5.22 17.13
N VAL A 139 -3.00 5.12 15.81
CA VAL A 139 -1.92 5.69 15.03
C VAL A 139 -2.51 6.70 14.06
N LEU A 140 -2.15 7.96 14.25
CA LEU A 140 -2.47 9.04 13.33
C LEU A 140 -1.34 9.13 12.30
N VAL A 141 -1.69 9.01 11.02
CA VAL A 141 -0.73 9.06 9.93
C VAL A 141 -1.05 10.26 9.05
N GLY A 142 -0.18 11.26 9.08
CA GLY A 142 -0.31 12.45 8.27
C GLY A 142 0.50 12.35 6.97
N GLU A 143 -0.01 12.94 5.90
CA GLU A 143 0.71 13.14 4.64
C GLU A 143 0.49 14.58 4.15
N GLY A 144 1.53 15.18 3.56
CA GLY A 144 1.53 16.59 3.14
C GLY A 144 2.75 17.35 3.67
N ASN A 145 2.65 18.66 3.79
CA ASN A 145 3.75 19.49 4.27
C ASN A 145 3.84 19.43 5.81
N PRO A 146 4.98 19.05 6.41
CA PRO A 146 5.12 18.87 7.86
C PRO A 146 4.73 20.09 8.69
N ASN A 147 5.04 21.31 8.23
CA ASN A 147 4.79 22.52 9.00
C ASN A 147 3.30 22.81 9.18
N ARG A 148 2.50 22.57 8.14
CA ARG A 148 1.03 22.72 8.20
C ARG A 148 0.36 21.50 8.84
N LEU A 149 0.89 20.32 8.54
CA LEU A 149 0.37 19.04 9.00
C LEU A 149 0.42 18.90 10.53
N ARG A 150 1.44 19.46 11.21
CA ARG A 150 1.53 19.44 12.67
C ARG A 150 0.28 19.99 13.36
N GLN A 151 -0.27 21.11 12.90
CA GLN A 151 -1.48 21.68 13.51
C GLN A 151 -2.70 20.78 13.30
N LEU A 152 -2.84 20.20 12.10
CA LEU A 152 -3.91 19.25 11.80
C LEU A 152 -3.78 17.99 12.68
N MET A 153 -2.58 17.43 12.79
CA MET A 153 -2.28 16.25 13.63
C MET A 153 -2.55 16.50 15.10
N LEU A 154 -2.12 17.65 15.64
CA LEU A 154 -2.40 18.04 17.04
C LEU A 154 -3.90 18.17 17.30
N SER A 155 -4.65 18.74 16.34
CA SER A 155 -6.09 18.87 16.45
C SER A 155 -6.79 17.51 16.49
N GLU A 156 -6.34 16.56 15.66
CA GLU A 156 -6.88 15.21 15.66
C GLU A 156 -6.45 14.46 16.93
N ARG A 157 -5.20 14.54 17.36
CA ARG A 157 -4.74 13.92 18.61
C ARG A 157 -5.60 14.34 19.80
N ARG A 158 -5.83 15.64 20.00
CA ARG A 158 -6.65 16.15 21.12
C ARG A 158 -8.09 15.64 21.08
N LYS A 159 -8.65 15.38 19.89
CA LYS A 159 -9.99 14.79 19.74
C LYS A 159 -10.00 13.31 20.14
N HIS A 160 -8.97 12.57 19.75
CA HIS A 160 -8.83 11.14 20.07
C HIS A 160 -8.50 10.93 21.56
N GLU A 161 -7.66 11.78 22.14
CA GLU A 161 -7.30 11.73 23.57
C GLU A 161 -8.51 11.97 24.47
N ARG A 162 -9.46 12.83 24.07
CA ARG A 162 -10.72 13.06 24.81
C ARG A 162 -11.61 11.82 24.92
N VAL A 163 -11.58 10.93 23.94
CA VAL A 163 -12.42 9.71 23.92
C VAL A 163 -11.65 8.46 24.31
N ALA A 164 -10.32 8.48 24.23
CA ALA A 164 -9.45 7.32 24.42
C ALA A 164 -8.15 7.68 25.16
N ALA A 165 -8.28 8.32 26.33
CA ALA A 165 -7.15 8.78 27.14
C ALA A 165 -6.24 7.65 27.66
N ASP A 166 -6.81 6.46 27.87
CA ASP A 166 -6.14 5.23 28.30
C ASP A 166 -5.41 4.49 27.16
N VAL A 167 -5.60 4.91 25.91
CA VAL A 167 -5.06 4.23 24.72
C VAL A 167 -3.84 5.00 24.20
N PRO A 168 -2.70 4.33 23.93
CA PRO A 168 -1.56 5.00 23.32
C PRO A 168 -1.90 5.60 21.95
N ILE A 169 -1.56 6.87 21.76
CA ILE A 169 -1.70 7.59 20.49
C ILE A 169 -0.30 7.84 19.91
N HIS A 170 -0.06 7.32 18.71
CA HIS A 170 1.17 7.51 17.96
C HIS A 170 0.93 8.46 16.79
N GLU A 171 1.88 9.35 16.53
CA GLU A 171 1.84 10.25 15.38
C GLU A 171 2.96 9.86 14.41
N VAL A 172 2.60 9.66 13.14
CA VAL A 172 3.55 9.30 12.09
C VAL A 172 3.33 10.24 10.91
N ILE A 173 4.40 10.85 10.40
CA ILE A 173 4.36 11.64 9.17
C ILE A 173 4.91 10.78 8.03
N CYS A 174 4.13 10.62 6.98
CA CYS A 174 4.51 9.90 5.77
C CYS A 174 5.19 10.85 4.79
N GLY A 175 6.40 10.51 4.37
CA GLY A 175 7.18 11.29 3.40
C GLY A 175 8.66 10.91 3.42
N ASN A 176 9.50 11.72 2.77
CA ASN A 176 10.93 11.48 2.58
C ASN A 176 11.85 12.48 3.29
N GLY A 177 11.29 13.40 4.06
CA GLY A 177 12.03 14.34 4.89
C GLY A 177 12.65 13.71 6.14
N GLU A 178 13.38 14.52 6.89
CA GLU A 178 13.96 14.10 8.16
C GLU A 178 12.86 13.83 9.20
N GLY A 179 12.94 12.68 9.88
CA GLY A 179 11.92 12.24 10.84
C GLY A 179 10.62 11.72 10.21
N GLU A 180 10.52 11.70 8.88
CA GLU A 180 9.38 11.13 8.15
C GLU A 180 9.60 9.65 7.83
N VAL A 181 8.48 8.94 7.62
CA VAL A 181 8.50 7.52 7.25
C VAL A 181 8.17 7.40 5.76
N PRO A 182 9.09 6.88 4.93
CA PRO A 182 8.83 6.66 3.52
C PRO A 182 7.63 5.74 3.30
N LEU A 183 6.83 6.04 2.28
CA LEU A 183 5.60 5.31 1.94
C LEU A 183 5.79 3.78 1.89
N PRO A 184 6.86 3.22 1.26
CA PRO A 184 7.09 1.77 1.23
C PRO A 184 7.36 1.13 2.59
N LYS A 185 7.77 1.93 3.58
CA LYS A 185 8.13 1.49 4.93
C LYS A 185 7.01 1.72 5.94
N LEU A 186 5.99 2.51 5.60
CA LEU A 186 4.93 2.94 6.52
C LEU A 186 4.24 1.78 7.22
N ALA A 187 3.71 0.80 6.48
CA ALA A 187 3.02 -0.34 7.08
C ALA A 187 3.92 -1.12 8.06
N ARG A 188 5.20 -1.31 7.71
CA ARG A 188 6.17 -1.99 8.58
C ARG A 188 6.53 -1.16 9.81
N HIS A 189 6.63 0.16 9.68
CA HIS A 189 6.87 1.07 10.80
C HIS A 189 5.72 0.98 11.81
N VAL A 190 4.47 1.09 11.34
CA VAL A 190 3.27 0.96 12.17
C VAL A 190 3.20 -0.39 12.88
N GLN A 191 3.53 -1.49 12.20
CA GLN A 191 3.59 -2.83 12.81
C GLN A 191 4.66 -2.95 13.91
N LYS A 192 5.75 -2.18 13.83
CA LYS A 192 6.86 -2.22 14.78
C LYS A 192 6.63 -1.40 16.05
N LEU A 193 5.57 -0.59 16.12
CA LEU A 193 5.19 0.17 17.33
C LEU A 193 4.83 -0.73 18.52
N GLY A 194 4.66 -2.03 18.27
CA GLY A 194 4.43 -3.05 19.29
C GLY A 194 2.97 -3.24 19.64
N ARG A 195 2.71 -4.11 20.62
CA ARG A 195 1.37 -4.40 21.10
C ARG A 195 1.17 -3.78 22.47
N LYS A 196 0.28 -2.79 22.56
CA LYS A 196 -0.10 -2.12 23.81
C LYS A 196 -1.57 -2.33 24.16
N VAL A 197 -2.42 -2.52 23.16
CA VAL A 197 -3.86 -2.79 23.34
C VAL A 197 -4.14 -4.29 23.27
N LYS A 198 -4.87 -4.80 24.27
CA LYS A 198 -5.28 -6.21 24.30
C LYS A 198 -6.40 -6.44 23.27
N PRO A 199 -6.52 -7.66 22.71
CA PRO A 199 -7.59 -7.94 21.75
C PRO A 199 -8.99 -7.69 22.33
N ALA A 200 -9.20 -7.92 23.64
CA ALA A 200 -10.47 -7.70 24.32
C ALA A 200 -10.86 -6.21 24.40
N GLU A 201 -9.88 -5.32 24.58
CA GLU A 201 -10.08 -3.86 24.66
C GLU A 201 -10.34 -3.23 23.28
N MET A 202 -9.94 -3.92 22.20
CA MET A 202 -10.03 -3.39 20.83
C MET A 202 -11.45 -2.97 20.44
N THR A 203 -12.46 -3.76 20.81
CA THR A 203 -13.86 -3.47 20.46
C THR A 203 -14.35 -2.19 21.13
N ASP A 204 -13.96 -1.99 22.40
CA ASP A 204 -14.31 -0.78 23.14
C ASP A 204 -13.62 0.46 22.55
N VAL A 205 -12.32 0.38 22.23
CA VAL A 205 -11.60 1.46 21.55
C VAL A 205 -12.29 1.82 20.23
N LEU A 206 -12.64 0.82 19.41
CA LEU A 206 -13.35 1.07 18.15
C LEU A 206 -14.72 1.71 18.35
N TYR A 207 -15.44 1.35 19.43
CA TYR A 207 -16.74 1.94 19.74
C TYR A 207 -16.63 3.42 20.16
N ARG A 208 -15.67 3.74 21.04
CA ARG A 208 -15.38 5.12 21.46
C ARG A 208 -14.95 6.01 20.29
N ILE A 209 -14.12 5.46 19.40
CA ILE A 209 -13.72 6.14 18.16
C ILE A 209 -14.90 6.33 17.20
N ARG A 210 -15.80 5.36 17.09
CA ARG A 210 -17.01 5.50 16.28
C ARG A 210 -17.93 6.60 16.80
N ALA A 211 -18.05 6.75 18.11
CA ALA A 211 -18.80 7.84 18.73
C ALA A 211 -18.16 9.22 18.45
N LEU A 212 -16.82 9.30 18.45
CA LEU A 212 -16.11 10.50 18.02
C LEU A 212 -16.44 10.87 16.56
N ASP A 213 -16.43 9.89 15.66
CA ASP A 213 -16.72 10.12 14.24
C ASP A 213 -18.19 10.51 14.00
N ALA A 214 -19.13 9.96 14.77
CA ALA A 214 -20.54 10.33 14.70
C ALA A 214 -20.79 11.81 15.04
N ASN A 215 -19.92 12.37 15.89
CA ASN A 215 -19.94 13.78 16.26
C ASN A 215 -19.08 14.68 15.36
N ARG A 216 -18.38 14.13 14.35
CA ARG A 216 -17.77 14.97 13.32
C ARG A 216 -18.88 15.58 12.49
N SER A 217 -18.95 16.91 12.46
CA SER A 217 -19.75 17.62 11.47
C SER A 217 -19.39 17.07 10.10
N ASN A 218 -20.40 16.74 9.31
CA ASN A 218 -20.29 16.07 8.02
C ASN A 218 -19.63 17.04 7.01
N ILE A 219 -18.32 17.31 7.16
CA ILE A 219 -17.57 18.19 6.28
C ILE A 219 -17.54 17.51 4.91
N PRO A 220 -18.12 18.12 3.87
CA PRO A 220 -18.20 17.48 2.56
C PRO A 220 -16.80 17.15 2.06
N LEU A 221 -16.55 15.87 1.76
CA LEU A 221 -15.37 15.45 1.01
C LEU A 221 -15.29 16.31 -0.26
N PRO A 222 -14.12 16.89 -0.62
CA PRO A 222 -14.00 17.60 -1.88
C PRO A 222 -14.37 16.63 -3.00
N LYS A 223 -15.46 16.95 -3.70
CA LYS A 223 -15.93 16.17 -4.83
C LYS A 223 -14.78 16.08 -5.83
N GLY A 224 -14.62 14.89 -6.42
CA GLY A 224 -13.53 14.57 -7.33
C GLY A 224 -13.31 15.62 -8.43
N PRO A 225 -12.16 15.57 -9.13
CA PRO A 225 -11.71 16.63 -10.03
C PRO A 225 -12.86 17.13 -10.89
N VAL A 226 -13.15 18.43 -10.75
CA VAL A 226 -14.17 19.10 -11.56
C VAL A 226 -13.86 18.83 -13.02
N PRO A 227 -14.80 18.29 -13.82
CA PRO A 227 -14.53 17.98 -15.21
C PRO A 227 -14.08 19.26 -15.92
N THR A 228 -12.88 19.21 -16.49
CA THR A 228 -12.20 20.32 -17.16
C THR A 228 -12.97 20.85 -18.38
N ASN A 229 -14.05 20.18 -18.77
CA ASN A 229 -14.82 20.50 -19.95
C ASN A 229 -16.27 20.86 -19.60
N MET A 230 -16.55 22.17 -19.50
CA MET A 230 -17.89 22.76 -19.37
C MET A 230 -18.87 22.29 -20.46
N LYS A 231 -18.38 21.77 -21.59
CA LYS A 231 -19.19 21.31 -22.73
C LYS A 231 -19.99 20.03 -22.43
N GLY A 232 -19.52 19.18 -21.49
CA GLY A 232 -20.24 17.96 -21.07
C GLY A 232 -21.34 18.23 -20.03
N MET A 233 -21.19 19.29 -19.24
CA MET A 233 -22.09 19.61 -18.12
C MET A 233 -23.45 20.16 -18.59
N ARG A 234 -23.48 20.87 -19.73
CA ARG A 234 -24.73 21.37 -20.34
C ARG A 234 -25.60 20.26 -20.94
N SER A 235 -24.98 19.15 -21.35
CA SER A 235 -25.71 18.00 -21.91
C SER A 235 -26.38 17.15 -20.82
N GLN A 236 -25.89 17.18 -19.58
CA GLN A 236 -26.49 16.44 -18.45
C GLN A 236 -27.51 17.26 -17.66
N MET A 237 -27.46 18.61 -17.76
CA MET A 237 -28.51 19.48 -17.20
C MET A 237 -29.75 19.58 -18.10
N ARG A 238 -29.73 18.99 -19.30
CA ARG A 238 -30.90 18.84 -20.17
C ARG A 238 -31.20 17.35 -20.35
N GLY A 239 -32.07 16.81 -19.49
CA GLY A 239 -32.76 15.54 -19.73
C GLY A 239 -32.63 14.53 -18.59
N ARG A 240 -33.59 14.50 -17.67
CA ARG A 240 -34.90 13.88 -17.88
C ARG A 240 -35.98 14.83 -17.38
#